data_AF-A0A0M8XL71-F1
#
_entry.id   AF-A0A0M8XL71-F1
#
_cell.length_a   1.000
_cell.length_b   1.000
_cell.length_c   1.000
_cell.angle_alpha   90.00
_cell.angle_beta   90.00
_cell.angle_gamma   90.00
#
_symmetry.space_group_name_H-M   'P 1'
#
loop_
_entity.id
_entity.type
_entity.pdbx_description
1 polymer ?
#
loop_
_entity_poly.entity_id
_entity_poly.type
_entity_poly.pdbx_seq_one_letter_code
_entity_poly.pdbx_strand_id
1 'polypeptide(L)'
;LTVRPLVLGPDNVPVIADERQAERDVPLAVLSAMTHGRGPQAPAILESLAAALRTIDPDSAAVFVQFVDSCLADPQAKQMWRELMTAIQYFWRHPLAEQVRAEGREQGLEQGLEQGLEQGLEQGRIQDRQEMTLRILEWRGIPVSDAVRERVLACTDLGRLEAWAQRAVHAAEATELFTEE
;
A
#
# COMPACT_ATOMS: atom_id res chain seq x y z
N LEU A 1 -20.89 43.74 8.24
CA LEU A 1 -21.79 42.57 8.39
C LEU A 1 -21.26 41.76 9.57
N THR A 2 -22.06 41.56 10.62
CA THR A 2 -21.63 40.86 11.85
C THR A 2 -22.27 39.48 11.87
N VAL A 3 -21.47 38.43 11.95
CA VAL A 3 -21.96 37.05 12.08
C VAL A 3 -21.74 36.58 13.52
N ARG A 4 -22.72 35.87 14.09
CA ARG A 4 -22.63 35.21 15.40
C ARG A 4 -22.78 33.69 15.21
N PRO A 5 -21.68 32.96 14.98
CA PRO A 5 -21.75 31.52 14.76
C PRO A 5 -22.11 30.79 16.07
N LEU A 6 -22.92 29.74 15.95
CA LEU A 6 -23.11 28.77 17.02
C LEU A 6 -21.98 27.74 16.93
N VAL A 7 -21.13 27.68 17.95
CA VAL A 7 -20.02 26.72 18.03
C VAL A 7 -20.45 25.57 18.91
N LEU A 8 -20.41 24.34 18.39
CA LEU A 8 -20.63 23.12 19.16
C LEU A 8 -19.29 22.61 19.71
N GLY A 9 -19.24 22.33 21.00
CA GLY A 9 -18.03 21.89 21.70
C GLY A 9 -18.37 21.19 23.02
N PRO A 10 -17.34 20.77 23.79
CA PRO A 10 -17.55 20.01 25.03
C PRO A 10 -18.46 20.70 26.05
N ASP A 11 -18.48 22.03 26.07
CA ASP A 11 -19.26 22.81 27.04
C ASP A 11 -20.76 22.85 26.74
N ASN A 12 -21.19 22.56 25.51
CA ASN A 12 -22.59 22.67 25.08
C ASN A 12 -23.16 21.46 24.33
N VAL A 13 -22.33 20.46 24.03
CA VAL A 13 -22.78 19.16 23.55
C VAL A 13 -22.85 18.20 24.74
N PRO A 14 -23.99 17.52 24.99
CA PRO A 14 -24.10 16.57 26.09
C PRO A 14 -23.23 15.33 25.87
N VAL A 15 -22.72 14.75 26.95
CA VAL A 15 -22.07 13.44 26.92
C VAL A 15 -23.14 12.35 26.77
N ILE A 16 -23.02 11.56 25.71
CA ILE A 16 -23.88 10.39 25.43
C ILE A 16 -23.04 9.13 25.62
N ALA A 17 -23.17 8.48 26.78
CA ALA A 17 -22.42 7.28 27.18
C ALA A 17 -23.33 6.12 27.61
N ASP A 18 -24.59 6.16 27.19
CA ASP A 18 -25.60 5.12 27.39
C ASP A 18 -26.16 4.69 26.02
N GLU A 19 -26.24 3.38 25.79
CA GLU A 19 -26.69 2.82 24.51
C GLU A 19 -28.11 3.28 24.16
N ARG A 20 -29.05 3.24 25.11
CA ARG A 20 -30.45 3.62 24.86
C ARG A 20 -30.58 5.10 24.54
N GLN A 21 -29.75 5.93 25.17
CA GLN A 21 -29.70 7.36 24.85
C GLN A 21 -29.12 7.59 23.45
N ALA A 22 -28.07 6.86 23.08
CA ALA A 22 -27.46 6.96 21.75
C ALA A 22 -28.41 6.49 20.63
N GLU A 23 -29.16 5.41 20.86
CA GLU A 23 -30.16 4.90 19.91
C GLU A 23 -31.32 5.87 19.66
N ARG A 24 -31.71 6.63 20.69
CA ARG A 24 -32.81 7.62 20.57
C ARG A 24 -32.44 8.79 19.68
N ASP A 25 -31.16 9.17 19.65
CA ASP A 25 -30.66 10.30 18.86
C ASP A 25 -29.22 10.04 18.40
N VAL A 26 -29.09 9.29 17.30
CA VAL A 26 -27.80 8.93 16.71
C VAL A 26 -27.00 10.17 16.28
N PRO A 27 -27.57 11.19 15.61
CA PRO A 27 -26.84 12.42 15.29
C PRO A 27 -26.25 13.12 16.52
N LEU A 28 -26.99 13.18 17.63
CA LEU A 28 -26.46 13.75 18.88
C LEU A 28 -25.34 12.89 19.48
N ALA A 29 -25.45 11.57 19.40
CA ALA A 29 -24.39 10.65 19.82
C ALA A 29 -23.11 10.82 18.98
N VAL A 30 -23.24 11.04 17.67
CA VAL A 30 -22.12 11.36 16.77
C VAL A 30 -21.45 12.67 17.20
N LEU A 31 -22.22 13.73 17.45
CA LEU A 31 -21.68 15.00 17.94
C LEU A 31 -20.98 14.84 19.29
N SER A 32 -21.57 14.08 20.22
CA SER A 32 -20.96 13.74 21.50
C SER A 32 -19.62 13.05 21.32
N ALA A 33 -19.52 12.05 20.45
CA ALA A 33 -18.26 11.37 20.16
C ALA A 33 -17.21 12.32 19.56
N MET A 34 -17.62 13.24 18.69
CA MET A 34 -16.73 14.22 18.06
C MET A 34 -16.19 15.25 19.06
N THR A 35 -17.03 15.72 19.99
CA THR A 35 -16.62 16.74 20.98
C THR A 35 -15.91 16.15 22.19
N HIS A 36 -16.33 14.96 22.63
CA HIS A 36 -15.86 14.30 23.86
C HIS A 36 -14.95 13.10 23.58
N GLY A 37 -14.42 12.98 22.37
CA GLY A 37 -13.51 11.90 21.93
C GLY A 37 -12.12 11.91 22.60
N ARG A 38 -11.98 12.52 23.78
CA ARG A 38 -10.78 12.55 24.60
C ARG A 38 -11.12 12.27 26.06
N GLY A 39 -10.18 11.65 26.79
CA GLY A 39 -10.30 11.45 28.22
C GLY A 39 -11.08 10.20 28.63
N PRO A 40 -11.37 10.03 29.94
CA PRO A 40 -11.77 8.75 30.52
C PRO A 40 -13.16 8.25 30.08
N GLN A 41 -14.02 9.14 29.56
CA GLN A 41 -15.37 8.79 29.11
C GLN A 41 -15.44 8.38 27.62
N ALA A 42 -14.38 8.63 26.84
CA ALA A 42 -14.36 8.35 25.41
C ALA A 42 -14.70 6.87 25.07
N PRO A 43 -14.25 5.85 25.84
CA PRO A 43 -14.65 4.46 25.62
C PRO A 43 -16.16 4.25 25.67
N ALA A 44 -16.80 4.65 26.76
CA ALA A 44 -18.25 4.47 26.94
C ALA A 44 -19.08 5.20 25.88
N ILE A 45 -18.63 6.39 25.45
CA ILE A 45 -19.27 7.17 24.39
C ILE A 45 -19.18 6.44 23.03
N LEU A 46 -17.98 5.99 22.67
CA LEU A 46 -17.74 5.31 21.39
C LEU A 46 -18.41 3.94 21.33
N GLU A 47 -18.45 3.20 22.43
CA GLU A 47 -19.19 1.94 22.54
C GLU A 47 -20.70 2.16 22.39
N SER A 48 -21.26 3.15 23.08
CA SER A 48 -22.69 3.49 22.98
C SER A 48 -23.08 3.93 21.57
N LEU A 49 -22.25 4.74 20.92
CA LEU A 49 -22.46 5.12 19.53
C LEU A 49 -22.36 3.92 18.59
N ALA A 50 -21.37 3.03 18.79
CA ALA A 50 -21.21 1.84 17.98
C ALA A 50 -22.42 0.90 18.08
N ALA A 51 -23.04 0.78 19.25
CA ALA A 51 -24.32 0.08 19.42
C ALA A 51 -25.45 0.77 18.64
N ALA A 52 -25.60 2.08 18.80
CA ALA A 52 -26.65 2.86 18.15
C ALA A 52 -26.57 2.83 16.61
N LEU A 53 -25.37 2.88 16.04
CA LEU A 53 -25.16 2.77 14.60
C LEU A 53 -25.65 1.44 14.00
N ARG A 54 -25.79 0.37 14.82
CA ARG A 54 -26.37 -0.91 14.36
C ARG A 54 -27.88 -0.85 14.13
N THR A 55 -28.54 0.18 14.64
CA THR A 55 -30.00 0.30 14.63
C THR A 55 -30.53 1.12 13.45
N ILE A 56 -29.66 1.82 12.72
CA ILE A 56 -30.02 2.66 11.57
C ILE A 56 -29.64 1.99 10.25
N ASP A 57 -30.03 2.61 9.12
CA ASP A 57 -29.70 2.08 7.81
C ASP A 57 -28.18 2.10 7.55
N PRO A 58 -27.64 1.12 6.81
CA PRO A 58 -26.19 0.99 6.60
C PRO A 58 -25.53 2.17 5.91
N ASP A 59 -26.24 2.88 5.02
CA ASP A 59 -25.67 3.99 4.25
C ASP A 59 -25.50 5.23 5.15
N SER A 60 -26.51 5.57 5.95
CA SER A 60 -26.42 6.62 6.96
C SER A 60 -25.37 6.30 8.02
N ALA A 61 -25.31 5.04 8.48
CA ALA A 61 -24.28 4.60 9.42
C ALA A 61 -22.87 4.81 8.88
N ALA A 62 -22.61 4.44 7.62
CA ALA A 62 -21.30 4.58 6.99
C ALA A 62 -20.83 6.05 6.96
N VAL A 63 -21.75 6.98 6.67
CA VAL A 63 -21.46 8.42 6.69
C VAL A 63 -21.05 8.88 8.09
N PHE A 64 -21.79 8.50 9.13
CA PHE A 64 -21.44 8.85 10.51
C PHE A 64 -20.12 8.24 10.96
N VAL A 65 -19.82 7.02 10.54
CA VAL A 65 -18.54 6.37 10.84
C VAL A 65 -17.35 7.17 10.29
N GLN A 66 -17.44 7.62 9.04
CA GLN A 66 -16.40 8.44 8.41
C GLN A 66 -16.25 9.81 9.09
N PHE A 67 -17.36 10.44 9.47
CA PHE A 67 -17.32 11.72 10.18
C PHE A 67 -16.62 11.59 11.53
N VAL A 68 -16.95 10.56 12.32
CA VAL A 68 -16.31 10.33 13.63
C VAL A 68 -14.82 10.02 13.48
N ASP A 69 -14.41 9.15 12.55
CA ASP A 69 -12.98 8.83 12.35
C ASP A 69 -12.15 10.07 11.99
N SER A 70 -12.73 10.98 11.18
CA SER A 70 -12.10 12.24 10.77
C SER A 70 -11.96 13.24 11.92
N CYS A 71 -12.93 13.28 12.83
CA CYS A 71 -13.03 14.29 13.88
C CYS A 71 -12.45 13.88 15.23
N LEU A 72 -12.31 12.57 15.50
CA LEU A 72 -11.52 12.12 16.64
C LEU A 72 -10.10 12.67 16.51
N ALA A 73 -9.52 13.10 17.62
CA ALA A 73 -8.18 13.68 17.61
C ALA A 73 -7.23 12.99 18.59
N ASP A 74 -7.76 12.20 19.51
CA ASP A 74 -6.97 11.34 20.37
C ASP A 74 -6.61 10.02 19.65
N PRO A 75 -5.32 9.64 19.57
CA PRO A 75 -4.90 8.42 18.87
C PRO A 75 -5.48 7.13 19.46
N GLN A 76 -5.66 7.06 20.78
CA GLN A 76 -6.20 5.87 21.45
C GLN A 76 -7.69 5.73 21.15
N ALA A 77 -8.46 6.83 21.22
CA ALA A 77 -9.85 6.85 20.82
C ALA A 77 -10.04 6.49 19.34
N LYS A 78 -9.17 6.99 18.44
CA LYS A 78 -9.17 6.59 17.02
C LYS A 78 -8.94 5.10 16.83
N GLN A 79 -7.96 4.53 17.53
CA GLN A 79 -7.65 3.11 17.42
C GLN A 79 -8.82 2.25 17.89
N MET A 80 -9.37 2.55 19.06
CA MET A 80 -10.56 1.88 19.59
C MET A 80 -11.77 2.02 18.66
N TRP A 81 -11.99 3.21 18.08
CA TRP A 81 -13.05 3.41 17.10
C TRP A 81 -12.90 2.47 15.90
N ARG A 82 -11.69 2.32 15.36
CA ARG A 82 -11.42 1.40 14.24
C ARG A 82 -11.64 -0.05 14.62
N GLU A 83 -11.27 -0.45 15.83
CA GLU A 83 -11.53 -1.80 16.35
C GLU A 83 -13.03 -2.08 16.46
N LEU A 84 -13.80 -1.15 17.03
CA LEU A 84 -15.26 -1.23 17.08
C LEU A 84 -15.85 -1.35 15.67
N MET A 85 -15.40 -0.55 14.71
CA MET A 85 -15.92 -0.60 13.34
C MET A 85 -15.56 -1.89 12.60
N THR A 86 -14.41 -2.48 12.91
CA THR A 86 -13.98 -3.78 12.35
C THR A 86 -14.94 -4.88 12.80
N ALA A 87 -15.31 -4.90 14.08
CA ALA A 87 -16.23 -5.90 14.64
C ALA A 87 -17.64 -5.82 14.05
N ILE A 88 -18.04 -4.65 13.55
CA ILE A 88 -19.42 -4.40 13.08
C ILE A 88 -19.56 -4.62 11.56
N GLN A 89 -18.47 -4.96 10.84
CA GLN A 89 -18.48 -5.32 9.41
C GLN A 89 -19.07 -4.28 8.42
N TYR A 90 -19.53 -3.10 8.87
CA TYR A 90 -20.14 -2.07 8.01
C TYR A 90 -19.17 -1.55 6.94
N PHE A 91 -17.92 -1.26 7.32
CA PHE A 91 -16.91 -0.77 6.39
C PHE A 91 -16.59 -1.79 5.29
N TRP A 92 -16.80 -3.09 5.53
CA TRP A 92 -16.48 -4.14 4.56
C TRP A 92 -17.57 -4.38 3.52
N ARG A 93 -18.82 -3.98 3.79
CA ARG A 93 -19.98 -4.17 2.90
C ARG A 93 -20.44 -2.91 2.17
N HIS A 94 -19.90 -1.75 2.50
CA HIS A 94 -20.30 -0.50 1.84
C HIS A 94 -19.75 -0.44 0.39
N PRO A 95 -20.56 -0.04 -0.61
CA PRO A 95 -20.13 0.02 -2.02
C PRO A 95 -18.85 0.83 -2.25
N LEU A 96 -18.67 1.96 -1.56
CA LEU A 96 -17.44 2.77 -1.64
C LEU A 96 -16.20 1.99 -1.19
N ALA A 97 -16.32 1.14 -0.16
CA ALA A 97 -15.19 0.35 0.32
C ALA A 97 -14.91 -0.85 -0.60
N GLU A 98 -15.92 -1.36 -1.32
CA GLU A 98 -15.70 -2.31 -2.42
C GLU A 98 -14.95 -1.65 -3.58
N GLN A 99 -15.33 -0.44 -3.97
CA GLN A 99 -14.67 0.35 -5.02
C GLN A 99 -13.21 0.63 -4.68
N VAL A 100 -12.93 1.20 -3.50
CA VAL A 100 -11.56 1.50 -3.06
C VAL A 100 -10.70 0.23 -3.02
N ARG A 101 -11.26 -0.91 -2.60
CA ARG A 101 -10.53 -2.20 -2.63
C ARG A 101 -10.35 -2.74 -4.05
N ALA A 102 -11.32 -2.53 -4.93
CA ALA A 102 -11.20 -2.93 -6.33
C ALA A 102 -10.10 -2.12 -7.03
N GLU A 103 -10.12 -0.79 -6.86
CA GLU A 103 -9.08 0.12 -7.33
C GLU A 103 -7.71 -0.27 -6.76
N GLY A 104 -7.61 -0.53 -5.46
CA GLY A 104 -6.36 -0.97 -4.84
C GLY A 104 -5.84 -2.31 -5.37
N ARG A 105 -6.73 -3.26 -5.70
CA ARG A 105 -6.33 -4.53 -6.34
C ARG A 105 -5.86 -4.32 -7.78
N GLU A 106 -6.56 -3.47 -8.53
CA GLU A 106 -6.21 -3.14 -9.91
C GLU A 106 -4.86 -2.43 -9.98
N GLN A 107 -4.65 -1.39 -9.16
CA GLN A 107 -3.37 -0.69 -9.04
C GLN A 107 -2.24 -1.63 -8.60
N GLY A 108 -2.50 -2.50 -7.62
CA GLY A 108 -1.51 -3.48 -7.17
C GLY A 108 -1.14 -4.49 -8.25
N LEU A 109 -2.11 -4.92 -9.06
CA LEU A 109 -1.87 -5.82 -10.20
C LEU A 109 -1.07 -5.13 -11.29
N GLU A 110 -1.43 -3.88 -11.63
CA GLU A 110 -0.75 -3.08 -12.64
C GLU A 110 0.72 -2.85 -12.25
N GLN A 111 0.97 -2.38 -11.02
CA GLN A 111 2.33 -2.17 -10.52
C GLN A 111 3.13 -3.47 -10.47
N GLY A 112 2.52 -4.57 -10.02
CA GLY A 112 3.18 -5.87 -9.96
C GLY A 112 3.54 -6.40 -11.35
N LEU A 113 2.66 -6.21 -12.34
CA LEU A 113 2.91 -6.62 -13.71
C LEU A 113 4.02 -5.79 -14.37
N GLU A 114 4.01 -4.47 -14.17
CA GLU A 114 5.04 -3.56 -14.68
C GLU A 114 6.42 -3.92 -14.12
N GLN A 115 6.54 -4.04 -12.80
CA GLN A 115 7.79 -4.41 -12.14
C GLN A 115 8.27 -5.80 -12.58
N GLY A 116 7.36 -6.77 -12.66
CA GLY A 116 7.69 -8.13 -13.10
C GLY A 116 8.16 -8.17 -14.56
N LEU A 117 7.54 -7.39 -15.44
CA LEU A 117 7.93 -7.29 -16.84
C LEU A 117 9.30 -6.61 -16.99
N GLU A 118 9.54 -5.52 -16.28
CA GLU A 118 10.83 -4.81 -16.32
C GLU A 118 11.97 -5.71 -15.84
N GLN A 119 11.81 -6.37 -14.70
CA GLN A 119 12.78 -7.32 -14.17
C GLN A 119 13.01 -8.49 -15.12
N GLY A 120 11.94 -9.04 -15.70
CA GLY A 120 12.03 -10.13 -16.66
C GLY A 120 12.77 -9.74 -17.93
N LEU A 121 12.52 -8.54 -18.47
CA LEU A 121 13.21 -8.02 -19.63
C LEU A 121 14.70 -7.75 -19.34
N GLU A 122 15.03 -7.19 -18.18
CA GLU A 122 16.42 -6.95 -17.78
C GLU A 122 17.19 -8.27 -17.62
N GLN A 123 16.62 -9.25 -16.91
CA GLN A 123 17.21 -10.58 -16.77
C GLN A 123 17.40 -11.27 -18.12
N GLY A 124 16.40 -11.18 -19.01
CA GLY A 124 16.49 -11.72 -20.37
C GLY A 124 17.63 -11.07 -21.16
N ARG A 125 17.79 -9.75 -21.08
CA ARG A 125 18.89 -9.04 -21.76
C ARG A 125 20.27 -9.44 -21.23
N ILE A 126 20.40 -9.66 -19.93
CA ILE A 126 21.64 -10.14 -19.31
C ILE A 126 21.96 -11.54 -19.83
N GLN A 127 21.01 -12.48 -19.72
CA GLN A 127 21.19 -13.87 -20.17
C GLN A 127 21.54 -13.93 -21.66
N ASP A 128 20.79 -13.22 -22.51
CA ASP A 128 21.07 -13.13 -23.94
C ASP A 128 22.48 -12.62 -24.22
N ARG A 129 22.96 -11.61 -23.48
CA ARG A 129 24.30 -11.05 -23.70
C ARG A 129 25.41 -11.98 -23.20
N GLN A 130 25.19 -12.68 -22.09
CA GLN A 130 26.09 -13.73 -21.61
C GLN A 130 26.25 -14.83 -22.66
N GLU A 131 25.11 -15.36 -23.15
CA GLU A 131 25.10 -16.40 -24.18
C GLU A 131 25.75 -15.92 -25.47
N MET A 132 25.43 -14.71 -25.93
CA MET A 132 25.98 -14.15 -27.16
C MET A 132 27.52 -14.02 -27.09
N THR A 133 28.05 -13.58 -25.94
CA THR A 133 29.50 -13.47 -25.73
C THR A 133 30.18 -14.83 -25.90
N LEU A 134 29.61 -15.89 -25.33
CA LEU A 134 30.14 -17.25 -25.45
C LEU A 134 29.98 -17.81 -26.87
N ARG A 135 28.84 -17.55 -27.53
CA ARG A 135 28.58 -17.98 -28.92
C ARG A 135 29.55 -17.34 -29.91
N ILE A 136 29.92 -16.07 -29.73
CA ILE A 136 30.90 -15.40 -30.59
C ILE A 136 32.26 -16.13 -30.52
N LEU A 137 32.72 -16.48 -29.32
CA LEU A 137 33.98 -17.23 -29.14
C LEU A 137 33.90 -18.62 -29.78
N GLU A 138 32.78 -19.31 -29.60
CA GLU A 138 32.51 -20.60 -30.22
C GLU A 138 32.55 -20.52 -31.76
N TRP A 139 31.86 -19.54 -32.36
CA TRP A 139 31.87 -19.34 -33.82
C TRP A 139 33.25 -19.01 -34.37
N ARG A 140 34.10 -18.40 -33.54
CA ARG A 140 35.49 -18.12 -33.86
C ARG A 140 36.43 -19.30 -33.59
N GLY A 141 35.94 -20.40 -33.04
CA GLY A 141 36.74 -21.56 -32.68
C GLY A 141 37.72 -21.28 -31.54
N ILE A 142 37.46 -20.27 -30.70
CA ILE A 142 38.29 -19.97 -29.54
C ILE A 142 37.88 -20.89 -28.39
N PRO A 143 38.79 -21.72 -27.86
CA PRO A 143 38.47 -22.57 -26.72
C PRO A 143 38.18 -21.71 -25.47
N VAL A 144 37.05 -21.99 -24.83
CA VAL A 144 36.60 -21.31 -23.61
C VAL A 144 36.77 -22.26 -22.42
N SER A 145 37.60 -21.89 -21.45
CA SER A 145 37.74 -22.65 -20.21
C SER A 145 36.54 -22.45 -19.29
N ASP A 146 36.30 -23.38 -18.37
CA ASP A 146 35.19 -23.30 -17.41
C ASP A 146 35.25 -22.02 -16.57
N ALA A 147 36.46 -21.59 -16.16
CA ALA A 147 36.65 -20.35 -15.43
C ALA A 147 36.18 -19.10 -16.21
N VAL A 148 36.39 -19.06 -17.52
CA VAL A 148 35.90 -17.95 -18.37
C VAL A 148 34.38 -18.03 -18.50
N ARG A 149 33.83 -19.23 -18.73
CA ARG A 149 32.38 -19.46 -18.86
C ARG A 149 31.63 -19.04 -17.60
N GLU A 150 32.08 -19.50 -16.44
CA GLU A 150 31.49 -19.14 -15.15
C GLU A 150 31.54 -17.63 -14.90
N ARG A 151 32.67 -16.99 -15.23
CA ARG A 151 32.82 -15.54 -15.07
C ARG A 151 31.86 -14.75 -15.97
N VAL A 152 31.61 -15.21 -17.19
CA VAL A 152 30.62 -14.59 -18.09
C VAL A 152 29.20 -14.77 -17.55
N LEU A 153 28.81 -16.00 -17.20
CA LEU A 153 27.46 -16.32 -16.71
C LEU A 153 27.14 -15.71 -15.33
N ALA A 154 28.15 -15.42 -14.52
CA ALA A 154 27.97 -14.74 -13.24
C ALA A 154 27.87 -13.21 -13.36
N CYS A 155 28.17 -12.63 -14.53
CA CYS A 155 28.14 -11.18 -14.70
C CYS A 155 26.72 -10.68 -14.95
N THR A 156 26.24 -9.77 -14.11
CA THR A 156 24.92 -9.14 -14.24
C THR A 156 24.97 -7.72 -14.79
N ASP A 157 26.17 -7.20 -15.07
CA ASP A 157 26.37 -5.86 -15.61
C ASP A 157 26.29 -5.90 -17.13
N LEU A 158 25.20 -5.34 -17.68
CA LEU A 158 24.94 -5.34 -19.11
C LEU A 158 26.01 -4.57 -19.90
N GLY A 159 26.57 -3.49 -19.35
CA GLY A 159 27.61 -2.70 -20.01
C GLY A 159 28.94 -3.45 -20.09
N ARG A 160 29.30 -4.17 -19.03
CA ARG A 160 30.48 -5.06 -19.07
C ARG A 160 30.29 -6.21 -20.04
N LEU A 161 29.12 -6.84 -20.02
CA LEU A 161 28.76 -7.89 -20.96
C LEU A 161 28.77 -7.39 -22.42
N GLU A 162 28.37 -6.13 -22.66
CA GLU A 162 28.50 -5.50 -23.97
C GLU A 162 29.95 -5.36 -24.43
N ALA A 163 30.81 -4.83 -23.56
CA ALA A 163 32.24 -4.69 -23.85
C ALA A 163 32.89 -6.06 -24.12
N TRP A 164 32.53 -7.08 -23.35
CA TRP A 164 33.03 -8.45 -23.56
C TRP A 164 32.55 -9.02 -24.90
N ALA A 165 31.27 -8.86 -25.25
CA ALA A 165 30.75 -9.29 -26.55
C ALA A 165 31.48 -8.61 -27.72
N GLN A 166 31.77 -7.31 -27.62
CA GLN A 166 32.54 -6.58 -28.64
C GLN A 166 33.99 -7.09 -28.74
N ARG A 167 34.66 -7.33 -27.61
CA ARG A 167 36.03 -7.88 -27.58
C ARG A 167 36.10 -9.30 -28.12
N ALA A 168 35.08 -10.13 -27.86
CA ALA A 168 35.02 -11.50 -28.35
C ALA A 168 35.16 -11.58 -29.88
N VAL A 169 34.72 -10.54 -30.61
CA VAL A 169 34.84 -10.45 -32.07
C VAL A 169 36.31 -10.41 -32.53
N HIS A 170 37.21 -9.82 -31.73
CA HIS A 170 38.60 -9.58 -32.10
C HIS A 170 39.63 -10.37 -31.28
N ALA A 171 39.25 -10.90 -30.12
CA ALA A 171 40.13 -11.59 -29.19
C ALA A 171 40.90 -12.77 -29.82
N ALA A 172 42.19 -12.94 -29.54
CA ALA A 172 42.92 -14.14 -29.94
C ALA A 172 42.66 -15.31 -28.97
N GLU A 173 42.36 -15.00 -27.71
CA GLU A 173 42.09 -15.95 -26.63
C GLU A 173 40.92 -15.50 -25.74
N ALA A 174 40.23 -16.45 -25.09
CA ALA A 174 39.02 -16.14 -24.31
C ALA A 174 39.30 -15.30 -23.05
N THR A 175 40.53 -15.24 -22.57
CA THR A 175 40.96 -14.42 -21.42
C THR A 175 41.03 -12.92 -21.75
N GLU A 176 41.22 -12.56 -23.01
CA GLU A 176 41.27 -11.16 -23.48
C GLU A 176 39.93 -10.43 -23.36
N LEU A 177 38.82 -11.13 -23.10
CA LEU A 177 37.54 -10.47 -22.79
C LEU A 177 37.67 -9.53 -21.60
N PHE A 178 38.51 -9.90 -20.62
CA PHE A 178 38.57 -9.28 -19.32
C PHE A 178 39.66 -8.22 -19.16
N THR A 179 40.41 -7.92 -20.22
CA THR A 179 41.45 -6.87 -20.16
C THR A 179 40.78 -5.51 -19.98
N GLU A 180 41.31 -4.68 -19.11
CA GLU A 180 40.89 -3.28 -19.01
C GLU A 180 41.67 -2.50 -20.09
N GLU A 181 40.99 -1.63 -20.84
CA GLU A 181 41.68 -0.52 -21.50
C GLU A 181 41.96 0.55 -20.45
#